data_AF-A0A562LIM5-F1
#
_entry.id   AF-A0A562LIM5-F1
#
_cell.length_a   1.000
_cell.length_b   1.000
_cell.length_c   1.000
_cell.angle_alpha   90.00
_cell.angle_beta   90.00
_cell.angle_gamma   90.00
#
_symmetry.space_group_name_H-M   'P 1'
#
loop_
_entity.id
_entity.type
_entity.pdbx_description
1 polymer ?
#
loop_
_entity_poly.entity_id
_entity_poly.type
_entity_poly.pdbx_seq_one_letter_code
_entity_poly.pdbx_strand_id
1 'polypeptide(L)'
;MGKVLLALKGAGIAEKDYQTSRLSLQPQYGQNKSTGASPVVGFRASNRVTVKIRDVTKIAGIIDTLVGAGANDVGNISFEVTQASKLLDDAREQAIADARRKAEVYAKATGVTLGAPLSVSEGGGPVPLFKGRMASPMAAAPQAAVAPGEETLSVTVNVSWAIKPKEQ
;
A
#
# COMPACT_ATOMS: atom_id res chain seq x y z
N MET A 1 -15.99 20.65 8.79
CA MET A 1 -14.91 19.76 9.26
C MET A 1 -15.19 19.09 10.59
N GLY A 2 -15.61 19.79 11.65
CA GLY A 2 -15.91 19.15 12.95
C GLY A 2 -16.88 17.96 12.87
N LYS A 3 -17.94 18.06 12.05
CA LYS A 3 -18.87 16.95 11.77
C LYS A 3 -18.19 15.71 11.18
N VAL A 4 -17.21 15.89 10.29
CA VAL A 4 -16.45 14.79 9.66
C VAL A 4 -15.57 14.08 10.69
N LEU A 5 -14.89 14.83 11.57
CA LEU A 5 -14.08 14.25 12.64
C LEU A 5 -14.95 13.49 13.67
N LEU A 6 -16.12 14.02 14.00
CA LEU A 6 -17.08 13.33 14.86
C LEU A 6 -17.64 12.07 14.20
N ALA A 7 -17.90 12.11 12.89
CA ALA A 7 -18.32 10.96 12.12
C ALA A 7 -17.26 9.84 12.09
N LEU A 8 -15.97 10.18 11.95
CA LEU A 8 -14.87 9.22 12.06
C LEU A 8 -14.84 8.52 13.42
N LYS A 9 -14.98 9.31 14.50
CA LYS A 9 -15.04 8.78 15.86
C LYS A 9 -16.27 7.91 16.09
N GLY A 10 -17.44 8.33 15.59
CA GLY A 10 -18.69 7.56 15.65
C GLY A 10 -18.66 6.26 14.84
N ALA A 11 -17.90 6.23 13.73
CA ALA A 11 -17.64 5.04 12.94
C ALA A 11 -16.61 4.08 13.58
N GLY A 12 -16.12 4.41 14.78
CA GLY A 12 -15.19 3.57 15.53
C GLY A 12 -13.73 3.68 15.07
N ILE A 13 -13.36 4.71 14.30
CA ILE A 13 -11.96 4.96 13.94
C ILE A 13 -11.26 5.62 15.13
N ALA A 14 -10.14 5.03 15.55
CA ALA A 14 -9.35 5.57 16.65
C ALA A 14 -8.71 6.92 16.26
N GLU A 15 -8.55 7.82 17.23
CA GLU A 15 -7.97 9.15 16.99
C GLU A 15 -6.54 9.09 16.42
N LYS A 16 -5.78 8.04 16.74
CA LYS A 16 -4.46 7.77 16.15
C LYS A 16 -4.50 7.37 14.68
N ASP A 17 -5.65 6.95 14.19
CA ASP A 17 -5.84 6.43 12.84
C ASP A 17 -6.42 7.50 11.90
N TYR A 18 -6.51 8.77 12.30
CA TYR A 18 -6.77 9.87 11.37
C TYR A 18 -6.04 11.15 11.77
N GLN A 19 -5.64 11.94 10.77
CA GLN A 19 -4.94 13.20 10.99
C GLN A 19 -5.23 14.20 9.88
N THR A 20 -5.25 15.49 10.21
CA THR A 20 -5.30 16.55 9.19
C THR A 20 -3.96 16.59 8.47
N SER A 21 -3.94 16.21 7.19
CA SER A 21 -2.74 16.17 6.37
C SER A 21 -2.49 17.47 5.59
N ARG A 22 -3.53 18.27 5.36
CA ARG A 22 -3.37 19.60 4.74
C ARG A 22 -4.48 20.54 5.17
N LEU A 23 -4.12 21.76 5.54
CA LEU A 23 -5.05 22.87 5.71
C LEU A 23 -4.56 24.04 4.85
N SER A 24 -5.45 24.63 4.07
CA SER A 24 -5.09 25.77 3.22
C SER A 24 -6.28 26.70 3.01
N LEU A 25 -5.98 27.98 2.86
CA LEU A 25 -6.95 29.04 2.60
C LEU A 25 -6.43 29.86 1.43
N GLN A 26 -7.15 29.89 0.31
CA GLN A 26 -6.76 30.63 -0.88
C GLN A 26 -7.80 31.69 -1.22
N PRO A 27 -7.40 32.94 -1.52
CA PRO A 27 -8.31 33.92 -2.08
C PRO A 27 -8.85 33.42 -3.42
N GLN A 28 -10.09 33.75 -3.71
CA GLN A 28 -10.73 33.55 -5.00
C GLN A 28 -10.82 34.92 -5.67
N TYR A 29 -10.28 35.03 -6.88
CA TYR A 29 -10.29 36.26 -7.65
C TYR A 29 -11.39 36.21 -8.70
N GLY A 30 -12.18 37.28 -8.79
CA GLY A 30 -13.16 37.46 -9.86
C GLY A 30 -12.48 38.03 -11.11
N GLN A 31 -13.12 37.87 -12.27
CA GLN A 31 -12.69 38.56 -13.48
C GLN A 31 -13.59 39.77 -13.74
N ASN A 32 -13.02 40.98 -13.69
CA ASN A 32 -13.69 42.16 -14.22
C ASN A 32 -13.30 42.36 -15.69
N LYS A 33 -14.18 41.92 -16.60
CA LYS A 33 -13.95 42.02 -18.05
C LYS A 33 -13.92 43.45 -18.58
N SER A 34 -14.41 44.43 -17.82
CA SER A 34 -14.48 45.84 -18.25
C SER A 34 -13.23 46.64 -17.87
N THR A 35 -12.52 46.27 -16.81
CA THR A 35 -11.37 47.04 -16.29
C THR A 35 -10.06 46.25 -16.30
N GLY A 36 -10.10 44.94 -16.61
CA GLY A 36 -8.94 44.05 -16.54
C GLY A 36 -8.50 43.70 -15.11
N ALA A 37 -9.13 44.28 -14.08
CA ALA A 37 -8.80 44.03 -12.69
C ALA A 37 -9.31 42.65 -12.23
N SER A 38 -8.54 41.99 -11.36
CA SER A 38 -8.92 40.73 -10.71
C SER A 38 -9.10 40.95 -9.20
N PRO A 39 -10.24 41.51 -8.74
CA PRO A 39 -10.48 41.72 -7.32
C PRO A 39 -10.71 40.39 -6.59
N VAL A 40 -10.34 40.32 -5.31
CA VAL A 40 -10.71 39.18 -4.45
C VAL A 40 -12.22 39.21 -4.23
N VAL A 41 -12.91 38.13 -4.58
CA VAL A 41 -14.37 37.97 -4.42
C VAL A 41 -14.74 36.98 -3.33
N GLY A 42 -13.75 36.31 -2.72
CA GLY A 42 -13.98 35.40 -1.60
C GLY A 42 -12.73 34.62 -1.22
N PHE A 43 -12.90 33.63 -0.37
CA PHE A 43 -11.84 32.71 0.03
C PHE A 43 -12.34 31.27 -0.03
N ARG A 44 -11.47 30.36 -0.44
CA ARG A 44 -11.69 28.93 -0.42
C ARG A 44 -10.80 28.32 0.64
N ALA A 45 -11.40 27.72 1.66
CA ALA A 45 -10.69 26.87 2.59
C ALA A 45 -10.73 25.41 2.10
N SER A 46 -9.60 24.72 2.16
CA SER A 46 -9.49 23.29 1.91
C SER A 46 -8.81 22.62 3.10
N ASN A 47 -9.44 21.56 3.62
CA ASN A 47 -8.89 20.74 4.69
C ASN A 47 -8.95 19.28 4.27
N ARG A 48 -7.80 18.62 4.21
CA ARG A 48 -7.63 17.21 3.88
C ARG A 48 -7.25 16.44 5.13
N VAL A 49 -7.94 15.32 5.36
CA VAL A 49 -7.67 14.38 6.45
C VAL A 49 -7.27 13.05 5.83
N THR A 50 -6.18 12.49 6.33
CA THR A 50 -5.75 11.13 6.00
C THR A 50 -6.31 10.19 7.07
N VAL A 51 -6.92 9.09 6.65
CA VAL A 51 -7.58 8.11 7.53
C VAL A 51 -7.00 6.73 7.25
N LYS A 52 -6.61 6.01 8.30
CA LYS A 52 -6.18 4.61 8.26
C LYS A 52 -7.35 3.72 8.68
N ILE A 53 -7.84 2.93 7.74
CA ILE A 53 -8.94 1.98 7.99
C ILE A 53 -8.32 0.58 8.07
N ARG A 54 -8.43 -0.07 9.23
CA ARG A 54 -7.83 -1.39 9.48
C ARG A 54 -8.69 -2.54 8.96
N ASP A 55 -10.01 -2.34 8.97
CA ASP A 55 -10.99 -3.29 8.48
C ASP A 55 -11.47 -2.85 7.10
N VAL A 56 -10.92 -3.47 6.06
CA VAL A 56 -11.22 -3.13 4.66
C VAL A 56 -12.69 -3.32 4.31
N THR A 57 -13.41 -4.18 5.03
CA THR A 57 -14.84 -4.43 4.78
C THR A 57 -15.72 -3.23 5.14
N LYS A 58 -15.21 -2.32 5.99
CA LYS A 58 -15.95 -1.13 6.44
C LYS A 58 -15.74 0.09 5.55
N ILE A 59 -14.85 0.03 4.56
CA ILE A 59 -14.46 1.21 3.77
C ILE A 59 -15.67 1.88 3.12
N ALA A 60 -16.53 1.12 2.45
CA ALA A 60 -17.69 1.66 1.75
C ALA A 60 -18.63 2.42 2.72
N GLY A 61 -18.99 1.81 3.85
CA GLY A 61 -19.85 2.46 4.86
C GLY A 61 -19.21 3.67 5.53
N ILE A 62 -17.89 3.66 5.73
CA ILE A 62 -17.15 4.81 6.23
C ILE A 62 -17.20 5.96 5.21
N ILE A 63 -16.96 5.69 3.93
CA ILE A 63 -17.04 6.70 2.88
C ILE A 63 -18.44 7.34 2.86
N ASP A 64 -19.51 6.53 2.85
CA ASP A 64 -20.89 7.02 2.86
C ASP A 64 -21.17 7.93 4.08
N THR A 65 -20.69 7.51 5.26
CA THR A 65 -20.82 8.29 6.50
C THR A 65 -20.08 9.63 6.40
N LEU A 66 -18.88 9.66 5.82
CA LEU A 66 -18.08 10.88 5.67
C LEU A 66 -18.70 11.84 4.66
N VAL A 67 -19.21 11.31 3.54
CA VAL A 67 -19.95 12.10 2.55
C VAL A 67 -21.19 12.73 3.18
N GLY A 68 -21.97 11.96 3.94
CA GLY A 68 -23.11 12.47 4.71
C GLY A 68 -22.73 13.54 5.74
N ALA A 69 -21.51 13.48 6.30
CA ALA A 69 -20.98 14.47 7.23
C ALA A 69 -20.38 15.72 6.55
N GLY A 70 -20.37 15.78 5.21
CA GLY A 70 -19.93 16.91 4.40
C GLY A 70 -18.52 16.78 3.81
N ALA A 71 -17.91 15.59 3.83
CA ALA A 71 -16.74 15.32 2.98
C ALA A 71 -17.19 15.29 1.51
N ASN A 72 -16.44 15.96 0.65
CA ASN A 72 -16.84 16.21 -0.74
C ASN A 72 -15.71 15.97 -1.75
N ASP A 73 -14.53 15.56 -1.27
CA ASP A 73 -13.39 15.11 -2.08
C ASP A 73 -12.82 13.85 -1.42
N VAL A 74 -12.85 12.73 -2.14
CA VAL A 74 -12.21 11.48 -1.71
C VAL A 74 -10.99 11.28 -2.62
N GLY A 75 -9.80 11.37 -2.03
CA GLY A 75 -8.55 11.15 -2.74
C GLY A 75 -8.31 9.66 -3.06
N ASN A 76 -7.10 9.35 -3.53
CA ASN A 76 -6.71 7.96 -3.79
C ASN A 76 -6.78 7.10 -2.53
N ILE A 77 -7.29 5.88 -2.69
CA ILE A 77 -7.25 4.83 -1.68
C ILE A 77 -6.00 3.98 -1.94
N SER A 78 -5.16 3.81 -0.92
CA SER A 78 -4.02 2.90 -0.94
C SER A 78 -4.23 1.78 0.07
N PHE A 79 -3.88 0.56 -0.32
CA PHE A 79 -3.87 -0.60 0.56
C PHE A 79 -2.46 -0.87 1.05
N GLU A 80 -2.34 -1.26 2.32
CA GLU A 80 -1.07 -1.57 2.96
C GLU A 80 -1.21 -2.82 3.82
N VAL A 81 -0.20 -3.68 3.81
CA VAL A 81 -0.12 -4.84 4.72
C VAL A 81 0.51 -4.43 6.05
N THR A 82 -0.29 -4.43 7.13
CA THR A 82 0.13 -3.94 8.46
C THR A 82 1.23 -4.75 9.16
N GLN A 83 1.49 -5.99 8.74
CA GLN A 83 2.56 -6.86 9.25
C GLN A 83 3.52 -7.30 8.15
N ALA A 84 3.72 -6.45 7.13
CA ALA A 84 4.60 -6.75 6.00
C ALA A 84 5.98 -7.24 6.45
N SER A 85 6.60 -6.61 7.47
CA SER A 85 7.91 -7.03 7.98
C SER A 85 7.94 -8.48 8.44
N LYS A 86 6.96 -8.93 9.23
CA LYS A 86 6.91 -10.32 9.70
C LYS A 86 6.68 -11.31 8.56
N LEU A 87 5.75 -10.98 7.66
CA LEU A 87 5.48 -11.81 6.48
C LEU A 87 6.69 -11.88 5.55
N LEU A 88 7.48 -10.81 5.48
CA LEU A 88 8.75 -10.78 4.74
C LEU A 88 9.84 -11.59 5.43
N ASP A 89 9.86 -11.66 6.77
CA ASP A 89 10.81 -12.51 7.50
C ASP A 89 10.54 -13.99 7.21
N ASP A 90 9.28 -14.42 7.26
CA ASP A 90 8.88 -15.78 6.86
C ASP A 90 9.27 -16.06 5.39
N ALA A 91 9.05 -15.09 4.49
CA ALA A 91 9.43 -15.22 3.09
C ALA A 91 10.96 -15.30 2.89
N ARG A 92 11.76 -14.60 3.71
CA ARG A 92 13.23 -14.67 3.68
C ARG A 92 13.72 -16.04 4.11
N GLU A 93 13.18 -16.60 5.19
CA GLU A 93 13.54 -17.95 5.65
C GLU A 93 13.26 -18.99 4.57
N GLN A 94 12.08 -18.91 3.94
CA GLN A 94 11.72 -19.77 2.81
C GLN A 94 12.64 -19.58 1.61
N ALA A 95 12.99 -18.34 1.26
CA ALA A 95 13.88 -18.04 0.15
C ALA A 95 15.29 -18.61 0.37
N ILE A 96 15.84 -18.51 1.58
CA ILE A 96 17.15 -19.09 1.93
C ILE A 96 17.09 -20.62 1.92
N ALA A 97 16.01 -21.22 2.44
CA ALA A 97 15.82 -22.67 2.40
C ALA A 97 15.75 -23.19 0.95
N ASP A 98 15.02 -22.51 0.06
CA ASP A 98 14.96 -22.86 -1.35
C ASP A 98 16.31 -22.68 -2.07
N ALA A 99 17.03 -21.60 -1.77
CA ALA A 99 18.37 -21.35 -2.31
C ALA A 99 19.34 -22.47 -1.92
N ARG A 100 19.33 -22.90 -0.65
CA ARG A 100 20.15 -24.02 -0.17
C ARG A 100 19.76 -25.33 -0.84
N ARG A 101 18.47 -25.66 -0.91
CA ARG A 101 17.95 -26.87 -1.58
C ARG A 101 18.42 -26.95 -3.04
N LYS A 102 18.33 -25.84 -3.78
CA LYS A 102 18.83 -25.75 -5.17
C LYS A 102 20.35 -25.94 -5.23
N ALA A 103 21.11 -25.30 -4.33
CA ALA A 103 22.56 -25.45 -4.28
C ALA A 103 23.00 -26.89 -3.97
N GLU A 104 22.28 -27.62 -3.11
CA GLU A 104 22.54 -29.04 -2.83
C GLU A 104 22.30 -29.94 -4.06
N VAL A 105 21.27 -29.66 -4.86
CA VAL A 105 21.04 -30.35 -6.14
C VAL A 105 22.20 -30.10 -7.10
N TYR A 106 22.65 -28.86 -7.23
CA TYR A 106 23.78 -28.52 -8.10
C TYR A 106 25.09 -29.16 -7.63
N ALA A 107 25.37 -29.13 -6.33
CA ALA A 107 26.57 -29.76 -5.76
C ALA A 107 26.60 -31.28 -6.04
N LYS A 108 25.48 -31.97 -5.83
CA LYS A 108 25.35 -33.40 -6.15
C LYS A 108 25.59 -33.68 -7.63
N ALA A 109 25.04 -32.87 -8.52
CA ALA A 109 25.18 -33.03 -9.97
C ALA A 109 26.61 -32.79 -10.47
N THR A 110 27.38 -31.94 -9.78
CA THR A 110 28.78 -31.62 -10.15
C THR A 110 29.81 -32.43 -9.37
N GLY A 111 29.38 -33.37 -8.52
CA GLY A 111 30.29 -34.25 -7.77
C GLY A 111 31.05 -33.54 -6.64
N VAL A 112 30.52 -32.42 -6.13
CA VAL A 112 31.09 -31.67 -5.00
C VAL A 112 30.13 -31.71 -3.80
N THR A 113 30.64 -31.31 -2.64
CA THR A 113 29.84 -31.14 -1.42
C THR A 113 29.56 -29.66 -1.19
N LEU A 114 28.32 -29.32 -0.82
CA LEU A 114 27.96 -27.94 -0.48
C LEU A 114 28.61 -27.54 0.86
N GLY A 115 29.29 -26.39 0.88
CA GLY A 115 29.94 -25.81 2.05
C GLY A 115 29.12 -24.70 2.71
N ALA A 116 29.79 -23.85 3.50
CA ALA A 116 29.15 -22.71 4.18
C ALA A 116 28.76 -21.59 3.19
N PRO A 117 27.74 -20.76 3.51
CA PRO A 117 27.42 -19.60 2.70
C PRO A 117 28.54 -18.55 2.83
N LEU A 118 29.02 -18.05 1.69
CA LEU A 118 30.07 -17.04 1.61
C LEU A 118 29.51 -15.63 1.47
N SER A 119 28.38 -15.50 0.80
CA SER A 119 27.70 -14.22 0.61
C SER A 119 26.21 -14.44 0.47
N VAL A 120 25.43 -13.57 1.10
CA VAL A 120 23.97 -13.52 1.01
C VAL A 120 23.61 -12.08 0.68
N SER A 121 22.83 -11.88 -0.39
CA SER A 121 22.27 -10.57 -0.73
C SER A 121 20.80 -10.69 -1.10
N GLU A 122 19.99 -9.74 -0.65
CA GLU A 122 18.58 -9.62 -1.03
C GLU A 122 18.49 -8.72 -2.27
N GLY A 123 17.90 -9.24 -3.35
CA GLY A 123 17.80 -8.56 -4.64
C GLY A 123 16.43 -7.92 -4.85
N GLY A 124 16.41 -6.60 -5.03
CA GLY A 124 15.18 -5.82 -5.27
C GLY A 124 14.34 -5.66 -4.00
N GLY A 125 13.90 -4.43 -3.71
CA GLY A 125 12.92 -4.22 -2.64
C GLY A 125 11.62 -5.00 -2.94
N PRO A 126 10.84 -5.40 -1.92
CA PRO A 126 9.57 -6.06 -2.15
C PRO A 126 8.70 -5.18 -3.05
N VAL A 127 8.48 -5.60 -4.29
CA VAL A 127 7.58 -4.92 -5.21
C VAL A 127 6.22 -5.62 -5.15
N PRO A 128 5.14 -4.92 -4.80
CA PRO A 128 3.79 -5.47 -4.88
C PRO A 128 3.51 -5.91 -6.32
N LEU A 129 3.31 -7.21 -6.53
CA LEU A 129 2.87 -7.75 -7.82
C LEU A 129 1.34 -7.69 -7.88
N PHE A 130 0.79 -6.71 -8.60
CA PHE A 130 -0.62 -6.75 -9.00
C PHE A 130 -0.82 -7.86 -10.04
N LYS A 131 -1.37 -9.02 -9.64
CA LYS A 131 -1.89 -9.99 -10.60
C LYS A 131 -3.15 -9.42 -11.24
N GLY A 132 -3.02 -8.86 -12.44
CA GLY A 132 -4.14 -8.39 -13.25
C GLY A 132 -5.12 -9.54 -13.52
N ARG A 133 -6.31 -9.46 -12.95
CA ARG A 133 -7.41 -10.38 -13.23
C ARG A 133 -8.04 -9.95 -14.55
N MET A 134 -8.07 -10.85 -15.54
CA MET A 134 -8.74 -10.66 -16.83
C MET A 134 -10.15 -10.11 -16.61
N ALA A 135 -10.44 -8.97 -17.24
CA ALA A 135 -11.68 -8.22 -17.06
C ALA A 135 -12.90 -9.07 -17.47
N SER A 136 -13.78 -9.35 -16.51
CA SER A 136 -15.16 -9.73 -16.82
C SER A 136 -15.99 -8.44 -16.93
N PRO A 137 -16.92 -8.33 -17.89
CA PRO A 137 -17.74 -7.13 -18.06
C PRO A 137 -18.70 -6.98 -16.87
N MET A 138 -18.59 -5.89 -16.11
CA MET A 138 -19.51 -5.58 -15.01
C MET A 138 -20.78 -4.92 -15.53
N ALA A 139 -21.91 -5.57 -15.29
CA ALA A 139 -23.23 -4.96 -15.32
C ALA A 139 -23.53 -4.28 -13.97
N ALA A 140 -24.12 -3.08 -14.04
CA ALA A 140 -24.79 -2.30 -13.00
C ALA A 140 -23.99 -1.91 -11.73
N ALA A 141 -23.89 -0.60 -11.47
CA ALA A 141 -23.31 -0.05 -10.25
C ALA A 141 -24.27 -0.14 -9.05
N PRO A 142 -23.80 -0.62 -7.89
CA PRO A 142 -24.23 -0.03 -6.62
C PRO A 142 -23.09 0.10 -5.58
N GLN A 143 -23.11 1.20 -4.83
CA GLN A 143 -22.16 1.56 -3.76
C GLN A 143 -20.70 1.73 -4.23
N ALA A 144 -19.91 2.52 -3.51
CA ALA A 144 -18.47 2.60 -3.76
C ALA A 144 -17.84 1.24 -3.42
N ALA A 145 -17.89 0.31 -4.39
CA ALA A 145 -17.39 -1.04 -4.27
C ALA A 145 -15.86 -0.98 -4.28
N VAL A 146 -15.27 -0.94 -3.09
CA VAL A 146 -13.83 -0.97 -2.91
C VAL A 146 -13.39 -2.43 -2.88
N ALA A 147 -12.78 -2.89 -3.98
CA ALA A 147 -12.16 -4.22 -4.05
C ALA A 147 -10.67 -4.12 -3.64
N PRO A 148 -10.25 -4.68 -2.50
CA PRO A 148 -8.89 -4.50 -1.98
C PRO A 148 -7.81 -5.23 -2.80
N GLY A 149 -8.19 -6.17 -3.67
CA GLY A 149 -7.24 -7.02 -4.38
C GLY A 149 -6.47 -7.97 -3.46
N GLU A 150 -5.45 -8.62 -4.02
CA GLU A 150 -4.47 -9.40 -3.27
C GLU A 150 -3.10 -8.73 -3.42
N GLU A 151 -2.37 -8.57 -2.32
CA GLU A 151 -1.00 -8.08 -2.32
C GLU A 151 -0.05 -9.26 -2.11
N THR A 152 0.78 -9.56 -3.13
CA THR A 152 1.80 -10.60 -3.01
C THR A 152 3.13 -9.95 -2.62
N LEU A 153 3.66 -10.34 -1.46
CA LEU A 153 5.00 -9.99 -1.02
C LEU A 153 5.98 -11.06 -1.50
N SER A 154 7.03 -10.65 -2.22
CA SER A 154 8.05 -11.55 -2.76
C SER A 154 9.44 -11.10 -2.30
N VAL A 155 10.27 -12.07 -1.93
CA VAL A 155 11.68 -11.87 -1.57
C VAL A 155 12.55 -12.68 -2.52
N THR A 156 13.58 -12.04 -3.08
CA THR A 156 14.59 -12.72 -3.88
C THR A 156 15.92 -12.66 -3.15
N VAL A 157 16.56 -13.80 -2.94
CA VAL A 157 17.90 -13.89 -2.33
C VAL A 157 18.89 -14.48 -3.32
N ASN A 158 20.09 -13.91 -3.35
CA ASN A 158 21.24 -14.45 -4.03
C ASN A 158 22.22 -14.96 -2.97
N VAL A 159 22.57 -16.23 -3.06
CA VAL A 159 23.50 -16.87 -2.11
C VAL A 159 24.64 -17.55 -2.86
N SER A 160 25.86 -17.18 -2.51
CA SER A 160 27.08 -17.84 -2.96
C SER A 160 27.56 -18.79 -1.88
N TRP A 161 27.80 -20.06 -2.24
CA TRP A 161 28.21 -21.10 -1.32
C TRP A 161 29.65 -21.54 -1.60
N ALA A 162 30.38 -21.89 -0.54
CA ALA A 162 31.62 -22.64 -0.70
C ALA A 162 31.29 -24.04 -1.26
N ILE A 163 32.23 -24.63 -1.98
CA ILE A 163 32.16 -26.03 -2.42
C ILE A 163 33.38 -26.78 -1.91
N LYS A 164 33.21 -28.05 -1.57
CA LYS A 164 34.30 -28.94 -1.15
C LYS A 164 34.41 -30.11 -2.12
N PRO A 165 35.63 -30.61 -2.39
CA PRO A 165 35.79 -31.91 -3.04
C PRO A 165 35.01 -32.97 -2.27
N LYS A 166 34.41 -33.93 -2.97
CA LYS A 166 33.83 -35.10 -2.31
C LYS A 166 35.00 -35.95 -1.80
N GLU A 167 35.08 -36.17 -0.48
CA GLU A 167 36.04 -37.13 0.08
C GLU A 167 35.76 -38.50 -0.57
N GLN A 168 36.82 -39.11 -1.12
CA GLN A 168 36.77 -40.41 -1.80
C GLN A 168 36.54 -41.55 -0.83
#